data_AF-A0A2D8K494-F1
#
_entry.id   AF-A0A2D8K494-F1
#
_cell.length_a   1.000
_cell.length_b   1.000
_cell.length_c   1.000
_cell.angle_alpha   90.00
_cell.angle_beta   90.00
_cell.angle_gamma   90.00
#
_symmetry.space_group_name_H-M   'P 1'
#
loop_
_entity.id
_entity.type
_entity.pdbx_description
1 polymer ?
#
loop_
_entity_poly.entity_id
_entity_poly.type
_entity_poly.pdbx_seq_one_letter_code
_entity_poly.pdbx_strand_id
1 'polypeptide(L)'
;MRRFAMTEKAAPYAGLMLHHDDHVALALTPLAPGDIARIKTSDGDRQVEISEVIPRYHKFTVRALADQTPVLKGGEVIGITTADVGSGCHLHTHNIKSIRYGVS
;
A
#
# COMPACT_ATOMS: atom_id res chain seq x y z
N MET A 1 44.07 12.05 -6.53
CA MET A 1 42.80 12.63 -7.03
C MET A 1 41.65 11.73 -6.58
N ARG A 2 40.96 12.08 -5.50
CA ARG A 2 39.86 11.26 -4.96
C ARG A 2 38.66 11.39 -5.89
N ARG A 3 38.29 10.30 -6.58
CA ARG A 3 37.03 10.21 -7.32
C ARG A 3 35.90 10.28 -6.31
N PHE A 4 35.09 11.33 -6.37
CA PHE A 4 33.79 11.36 -5.72
C PHE A 4 32.92 10.28 -6.37
N ALA A 5 32.51 9.28 -5.59
CA ALA A 5 31.50 8.34 -6.01
C ALA A 5 30.20 9.12 -6.19
N MET A 6 29.65 9.14 -7.41
CA MET A 6 28.27 9.55 -7.62
C MET A 6 27.41 8.51 -6.90
N THR A 7 26.76 8.90 -5.81
CA THR A 7 25.76 8.06 -5.16
C THR A 7 24.60 7.90 -6.14
N GLU A 8 24.34 6.68 -6.58
CA GLU A 8 23.14 6.37 -7.37
C GLU A 8 21.93 6.88 -6.59
N LYS A 9 21.19 7.80 -7.21
CA LYS A 9 19.97 8.34 -6.60
C LYS A 9 18.98 7.19 -6.50
N ALA A 10 18.71 6.74 -5.28
CA ALA A 10 17.83 5.59 -5.06
C ALA A 10 16.48 5.82 -5.78
N ALA A 11 15.99 4.79 -6.46
CA ALA A 11 14.75 4.88 -7.25
C ALA A 11 13.60 5.48 -6.43
N PRO A 12 12.78 6.36 -7.02
CA PRO A 12 11.71 7.04 -6.29
C PRO A 12 10.74 6.03 -5.68
N TYR A 13 10.16 6.38 -4.54
CA TYR A 13 9.12 5.57 -3.93
C TYR A 13 7.88 5.51 -4.82
N ALA A 14 7.39 4.31 -5.03
CA ALA A 14 6.19 4.02 -5.79
C ALA A 14 4.94 4.00 -4.88
N GLY A 15 5.14 3.82 -3.56
CA GLY A 15 4.06 3.85 -2.56
C GLY A 15 4.44 4.55 -1.26
N LEU A 16 3.41 4.96 -0.51
CA LEU A 16 3.53 5.53 0.83
C LEU A 16 2.61 4.78 1.80
N MET A 17 3.19 4.27 2.88
CA MET A 17 2.50 3.64 4.01
C MET A 17 2.65 4.55 5.22
N LEU A 18 1.53 4.96 5.82
CA LEU A 18 1.52 6.06 6.80
C LEU A 18 1.96 5.59 8.18
N HIS A 19 1.63 4.36 8.54
CA HIS A 19 2.01 3.72 9.79
C HIS A 19 2.51 2.30 9.52
N HIS A 20 3.51 1.85 10.27
CA HIS A 20 4.13 0.52 10.07
C HIS A 20 3.17 -0.68 10.20
N ASP A 21 2.09 -0.51 10.98
CA ASP A 21 1.03 -1.52 11.15
C ASP A 21 -0.08 -1.44 10.10
N ASP A 22 -0.01 -0.49 9.16
CA ASP A 22 -1.04 -0.37 8.12
C ASP A 22 -1.15 -1.64 7.28
N HIS A 23 -2.33 -1.87 6.72
CA HIS A 23 -2.55 -2.99 5.80
C HIS A 23 -2.40 -2.57 4.34
N VAL A 24 -2.28 -1.27 4.10
CA VAL A 24 -2.29 -0.68 2.77
C VAL A 24 -1.23 0.41 2.62
N ALA A 25 -0.81 0.61 1.38
CA ALA A 25 -0.07 1.77 0.93
C ALA A 25 -0.86 2.56 -0.12
N LEU A 26 -0.59 3.85 -0.20
CA LEU A 26 -1.07 4.73 -1.25
C LEU A 26 -0.11 4.67 -2.44
N ALA A 27 -0.61 4.43 -3.65
CA ALA A 27 0.19 4.50 -4.87
C ALA A 27 0.56 5.95 -5.22
N LEU A 28 1.85 6.25 -5.36
CA LEU A 28 2.35 7.58 -5.74
C LEU A 28 2.48 7.75 -7.26
N THR A 29 2.48 6.64 -7.97
CA THR A 29 2.50 6.50 -9.43
C THR A 29 1.48 5.44 -9.83
N PRO A 30 0.99 5.38 -11.09
CA PRO A 30 0.30 4.18 -11.57
C PRO A 30 1.19 2.95 -11.46
N LEU A 31 0.60 1.80 -11.11
CA LEU A 31 1.29 0.51 -10.99
C LEU A 31 0.57 -0.55 -11.81
N ALA A 32 1.33 -1.48 -12.37
CA ALA A 32 0.86 -2.61 -13.16
C ALA A 32 1.27 -3.94 -12.53
N PRO A 33 0.56 -5.05 -12.85
CA PRO A 33 0.95 -6.39 -12.42
C PRO A 33 2.42 -6.71 -12.77
N GLY A 34 3.16 -7.27 -11.82
CA GLY A 34 4.59 -7.59 -11.95
C GLY A 34 5.53 -6.45 -11.54
N ASP A 35 5.03 -5.22 -11.29
CA ASP A 35 5.84 -4.15 -10.73
C ASP A 35 6.28 -4.49 -9.30
N ILE A 36 7.52 -4.15 -8.93
CA ILE A 36 7.98 -4.17 -7.53
C ILE A 36 7.86 -2.75 -6.97
N ALA A 37 6.80 -2.50 -6.21
CA ALA A 37 6.58 -1.20 -5.59
C ALA A 37 7.49 -1.02 -4.37
N ARG A 38 8.43 -0.07 -4.45
CA ARG A 38 9.18 0.40 -3.28
C ARG A 38 8.31 1.37 -2.47
N ILE A 39 8.05 1.04 -1.22
CA ILE A 39 7.13 1.73 -0.33
C ILE A 39 7.92 2.39 0.79
N LYS A 40 7.69 3.68 1.01
CA LYS A 40 8.17 4.37 2.20
C LYS A 40 7.23 4.10 3.38
N THR A 41 7.75 3.67 4.52
CA THR A 41 7.01 3.52 5.79
C THR A 41 7.77 4.19 6.95
N SER A 42 7.14 4.33 8.11
CA SER A 42 7.73 4.96 9.29
C SER A 42 8.88 4.17 9.91
N ASP A 43 8.91 2.85 9.69
CA ASP A 43 9.88 1.88 10.24
C ASP A 43 10.94 1.43 9.22
N GLY A 44 10.94 1.97 8.01
CA GLY A 44 11.90 1.62 6.96
C GLY A 44 11.30 1.66 5.56
N ASP A 45 11.94 0.97 4.63
CA ASP A 45 11.40 0.76 3.28
C ASP A 45 10.82 -0.65 3.18
N ARG A 46 9.72 -0.80 2.45
CA ARG A 46 9.14 -2.11 2.11
C ARG A 46 9.08 -2.29 0.59
N GLN A 47 8.99 -3.54 0.15
CA GLN A 47 8.75 -3.89 -1.25
C GLN A 47 7.55 -4.82 -1.34
N VAL A 48 6.67 -4.57 -2.30
CA VAL A 48 5.49 -5.38 -2.58
C VAL A 48 5.41 -5.58 -4.09
N GLU A 49 5.30 -6.83 -4.52
CA GLU A 49 4.95 -7.16 -5.90
C GLU A 49 3.48 -6.83 -6.15
N ILE A 50 3.21 -6.14 -7.24
CA ILE A 50 1.88 -5.70 -7.62
C ILE A 50 1.18 -6.80 -8.41
N SER A 51 -0.06 -7.10 -8.02
CA SER A 51 -0.86 -8.19 -8.60
C SER A 51 -1.96 -7.67 -9.53
N GLU A 52 -2.32 -6.39 -9.42
CA GLU A 52 -3.41 -5.76 -10.15
C GLU A 52 -3.03 -4.36 -10.66
N VAL A 53 -3.78 -3.83 -11.61
CA VAL A 53 -3.63 -2.41 -12.00
C VAL A 53 -4.07 -1.53 -10.83
N ILE A 54 -3.17 -0.65 -10.36
CA ILE A 54 -3.45 0.30 -9.28
C ILE A 54 -3.29 1.71 -9.82
N PRO A 55 -4.38 2.49 -9.93
CA PRO A 55 -4.29 3.89 -10.31
C PRO A 55 -3.48 4.71 -9.28
N ARG A 56 -2.86 5.79 -9.75
CA ARG A 56 -2.23 6.75 -8.84
C ARG A 56 -3.23 7.24 -7.80
N TYR A 57 -2.76 7.35 -6.55
CA TYR A 57 -3.54 7.73 -5.37
C TYR A 57 -4.61 6.73 -4.92
N HIS A 58 -4.65 5.54 -5.52
CA HIS A 58 -5.44 4.44 -4.99
C HIS A 58 -4.63 3.64 -3.95
N LYS A 59 -5.34 2.79 -3.20
CA LYS A 59 -4.75 1.96 -2.15
C LYS A 59 -4.45 0.59 -2.71
N PHE A 60 -3.35 0.00 -2.26
CA PHE A 60 -3.08 -1.41 -2.47
C PHE A 60 -2.64 -2.06 -1.17
N THR A 61 -2.95 -3.34 -1.04
CA THR A 61 -2.62 -4.15 0.12
C THR A 61 -1.12 -4.45 0.17
N VAL A 62 -0.50 -4.32 1.34
CA VAL A 62 0.93 -4.67 1.53
C VAL A 62 1.13 -6.10 2.05
N ARG A 63 0.01 -6.81 2.29
CA ARG A 63 -0.09 -8.22 2.68
C ARG A 63 -1.44 -8.76 2.28
N ALA A 64 -1.60 -10.08 2.23
CA ALA A 64 -2.91 -10.68 2.05
C ALA A 64 -3.83 -10.35 3.25
N LEU A 65 -5.11 -10.11 2.98
CA LEU A 65 -6.17 -9.87 3.94
C LEU A 65 -7.31 -10.85 3.67
N ALA A 66 -7.77 -11.57 4.68
CA ALA A 66 -8.92 -12.45 4.54
C ALA A 66 -10.22 -11.62 4.45
N ASP A 67 -11.32 -12.23 4.00
CA ASP A 67 -12.66 -11.65 4.19
C ASP A 67 -12.92 -11.30 5.67
N GLN A 68 -13.75 -10.30 5.90
CA GLN A 68 -14.12 -9.78 7.23
C GLN A 68 -12.94 -9.27 8.08
N THR A 69 -11.83 -8.87 7.45
CA THR A 69 -10.65 -8.32 8.13
C THR A 69 -10.77 -6.80 8.29
N PRO A 70 -10.64 -6.24 9.51
CA PRO A 70 -10.48 -4.81 9.72
C PRO A 70 -9.23 -4.28 9.01
N VAL A 71 -9.38 -3.22 8.22
CA VAL A 71 -8.29 -2.64 7.42
C VAL A 71 -7.71 -1.42 8.11
N LEU A 72 -6.40 -1.45 8.40
CA LEU A 72 -5.68 -0.32 8.98
C LEU A 72 -5.08 0.59 7.91
N LYS A 73 -5.25 1.91 8.09
CA LYS A 73 -4.56 2.96 7.34
C LYS A 73 -4.34 4.19 8.23
N GLY A 74 -3.10 4.64 8.35
CA GLY A 74 -2.73 5.70 9.29
C GLY A 74 -2.92 5.31 10.75
N GLY A 75 -2.78 4.01 11.07
CA GLY A 75 -3.01 3.50 12.43
C GLY A 75 -4.48 3.34 12.84
N GLU A 76 -5.43 3.73 11.99
CA GLU A 76 -6.86 3.66 12.26
C GLU A 76 -7.57 2.64 11.36
N VAL A 77 -8.65 2.06 11.87
CA VAL A 77 -9.51 1.17 11.07
C VAL A 77 -10.36 2.01 10.12
N ILE A 78 -10.18 1.79 8.81
CA ILE A 78 -10.91 2.51 7.76
C ILE A 78 -12.09 1.74 7.16
N GLY A 79 -12.19 0.45 7.45
CA GLY A 79 -13.17 -0.45 6.84
C GLY A 79 -12.93 -1.90 7.17
N ILE A 80 -13.76 -2.76 6.58
CA ILE A 80 -13.66 -4.21 6.64
C ILE A 80 -13.63 -4.74 5.21
N THR A 81 -12.75 -5.69 4.93
CA THR A 81 -12.77 -6.40 3.64
C THR A 81 -14.11 -7.13 3.43
N THR A 82 -14.54 -7.23 2.17
CA THR A 82 -15.78 -7.94 1.79
C THR A 82 -15.53 -9.21 0.99
N ALA A 83 -14.26 -9.58 0.84
CA ALA A 83 -13.75 -10.78 0.22
C ALA A 83 -12.27 -10.94 0.61
N ASP A 84 -11.67 -12.08 0.31
CA ASP A 84 -10.21 -12.22 0.37
C ASP A 84 -9.54 -11.25 -0.61
N VAL A 85 -8.48 -10.58 -0.16
CA VAL A 85 -7.69 -9.64 -0.95
C VAL A 85 -6.22 -10.04 -0.88
N GLY A 86 -5.62 -10.39 -2.01
CA GLY A 86 -4.21 -10.76 -2.10
C GLY A 86 -3.26 -9.60 -1.76
N SER A 87 -1.97 -9.88 -1.59
CA SER A 87 -0.94 -8.83 -1.50
C SER A 87 -0.77 -8.15 -2.86
N GLY A 88 -0.54 -6.84 -2.86
CA GLY A 88 -0.36 -6.06 -4.10
C GLY A 88 -1.64 -5.87 -4.91
N CYS A 89 -2.82 -6.15 -4.34
CA CYS A 89 -4.11 -5.97 -4.97
C CYS A 89 -4.71 -4.59 -4.67
N HIS A 90 -5.57 -4.11 -5.55
CA HIS A 90 -6.22 -2.81 -5.46
C HIS A 90 -7.33 -2.84 -4.40
N LEU A 91 -7.14 -2.12 -3.29
CA LEU A 91 -8.14 -2.04 -2.22
C LEU A 91 -9.07 -0.83 -2.42
N HIS A 92 -10.31 -1.10 -2.86
CA HIS A 92 -11.31 -0.09 -3.23
C HIS A 92 -12.73 -0.56 -2.94
N THR A 93 -13.73 0.24 -3.29
CA THR A 93 -15.15 0.04 -2.93
C THR A 93 -15.75 -1.32 -3.29
N HIS A 94 -15.12 -2.10 -4.19
CA HIS A 94 -15.57 -3.44 -4.56
C HIS A 94 -15.14 -4.55 -3.58
N ASN A 95 -14.08 -4.32 -2.78
CA ASN A 95 -13.52 -5.30 -1.85
C ASN A 95 -13.31 -4.77 -0.42
N ILE A 96 -13.75 -3.54 -0.14
CA ILE A 96 -13.82 -2.98 1.22
C ILE A 96 -15.12 -2.22 1.44
N LYS A 97 -15.73 -2.42 2.61
CA LYS A 97 -16.80 -1.58 3.13
C LYS A 97 -16.22 -0.62 4.16
N SER A 98 -16.34 0.69 3.90
CA SER A 98 -15.86 1.71 4.85
C SER A 98 -16.66 1.68 6.15
N ILE A 99 -15.96 1.82 7.27
CA ILE A 99 -16.58 2.14 8.56
C ILE A 99 -16.58 3.66 8.68
N ARG A 100 -17.73 4.25 8.95
CA ARG A 100 -17.83 5.65 9.37
C ARG A 100 -17.98 5.67 10.89
N TYR A 101 -17.14 6.42 11.58
CA TYR A 101 -17.38 6.70 13.00
C TYR A 101 -18.73 7.41 13.12
N GLY A 102 -19.70 6.79 13.82
CA GLY A 102 -20.99 7.38 14.13
C GLY A 102 -22.10 7.16 13.08
N VAL A 103 -22.60 5.93 12.97
CA VAL A 103 -24.04 5.67 12.87
C VAL A 103 -24.30 4.35 13.57
N SER A 104 -25.25 4.40 14.51
CA SER A 104 -25.74 3.34 15.41
C SER A 104 -25.84 1.95 14.80
#